data_AF-A0A6J7I7T3-F1
#
_entry.id   AF-A0A6J7I7T3-F1
#
_cell.length_a   1.000
_cell.length_b   1.000
_cell.length_c   1.000
_cell.angle_alpha   90.00
_cell.angle_beta   90.00
_cell.angle_gamma   90.00
#
_symmetry.space_group_name_H-M   'P 1'
#
loop_
_entity.id
_entity.type
_entity.pdbx_description
1 polymer ?
#
loop_
_entity_poly.entity_id
_entity_poly.type
_entity_poly.pdbx_seq_one_letter_code
_entity_poly.pdbx_strand_id
1 'polypeptide(L)'
;MQSYEGSIWTEYDELPIHEGLGLRHSWGLLDSNLGSLTFLSPLDLVAASTGVTEGEAIPLNISLGLIDPPMFGRVAWKHTVEAADRNTFEDVLDNYNPQSSSQWDGFRHVRAREAGFFGGITEFAEGDIESLSIEHLARRGIAGRGVLLDVAGWLDSRGTPLDPLSGDLVEASTLEMVAEAQGVSLQQGDILCIRLGWVGAYRLMSIEQRASPEVSGRFTGLRSNEDTVRFLWNNRIAAVCTDNPAVESAPGNLEDGSLHRRLIPMLGMVFGELLDLDPLARRCASIGRYDFLFVAVPLPIPGGLSSPANAMAIL
;
A
#
# COMPACT_ATOMS: atom_id res chain seq x y z
N MET A 1 18.88 -0.85 -18.45
CA MET A 1 17.48 -0.35 -18.38
C MET A 1 16.83 -0.69 -19.71
N GLN A 2 16.16 -1.85 -19.81
CA GLN A 2 15.35 -2.15 -20.99
C GLN A 2 14.11 -1.25 -20.93
N SER A 3 13.91 -0.43 -21.95
CA SER A 3 12.69 0.34 -22.13
C SER A 3 11.56 -0.63 -22.48
N TYR A 4 10.61 -0.84 -21.57
CA TYR A 4 9.37 -1.59 -21.80
C TYR A 4 8.35 -0.76 -22.60
N GLU A 5 8.80 -0.05 -23.63
CA GLU A 5 7.90 0.64 -24.55
C GLU A 5 7.26 -0.40 -25.48
N GLY A 6 5.97 -0.66 -25.27
CA GLY A 6 5.16 -1.51 -26.15
C GLY A 6 4.87 -2.93 -25.67
N SER A 7 5.14 -3.28 -24.40
CA SER A 7 4.71 -4.57 -23.85
C SER A 7 3.19 -4.60 -23.67
N ILE A 8 2.50 -5.40 -24.48
CA ILE A 8 1.10 -5.77 -24.22
C ILE A 8 1.11 -6.66 -22.97
N TRP A 9 0.67 -6.11 -21.85
CA TRP A 9 0.52 -6.85 -20.61
C TRP A 9 -0.68 -7.79 -20.69
N THR A 10 -0.47 -9.03 -20.24
CA THR A 10 -1.48 -10.09 -20.18
C THR A 10 -2.64 -9.71 -19.25
N GLU A 11 -3.89 -9.96 -19.66
CA GLU A 11 -5.05 -9.74 -18.80
C GLU A 11 -5.11 -10.76 -17.65
N TYR A 12 -5.77 -10.42 -16.54
CA TYR A 12 -5.80 -11.31 -15.37
C TYR A 12 -6.29 -12.72 -15.73
N ASP A 13 -7.33 -12.85 -16.56
CA ASP A 13 -7.87 -14.16 -16.94
C ASP A 13 -6.96 -15.02 -17.83
N GLU A 14 -5.93 -14.42 -18.38
CA GLU A 14 -4.94 -15.07 -19.23
C GLU A 14 -3.70 -15.49 -18.43
N LEU A 15 -3.58 -15.06 -17.18
CA LEU A 15 -2.47 -15.46 -16.30
C LEU A 15 -2.54 -16.96 -15.96
N PRO A 16 -1.38 -17.63 -15.86
CA PRO A 16 -1.32 -19.02 -15.45
C PRO A 16 -1.89 -19.21 -14.03
N ILE A 17 -2.51 -20.37 -13.81
CA ILE A 17 -3.09 -20.76 -12.52
C ILE A 17 -2.12 -21.70 -11.81
N HIS A 18 -1.84 -21.42 -10.55
CA HIS A 18 -1.08 -22.31 -9.68
C HIS A 18 -1.95 -23.51 -9.27
N GLU A 19 -1.60 -24.71 -9.73
CA GLU A 19 -2.40 -25.93 -9.58
C GLU A 19 -2.81 -26.24 -8.13
N GLY A 20 -1.93 -26.00 -7.16
CA GLY A 20 -2.20 -26.32 -5.74
C GLY A 20 -3.10 -25.31 -5.02
N LEU A 21 -3.24 -24.09 -5.53
CA LEU A 21 -3.98 -23.02 -4.85
C LEU A 21 -5.19 -22.52 -5.65
N GLY A 22 -5.26 -22.84 -6.95
CA GLY A 22 -6.27 -22.27 -7.84
C GLY A 22 -6.15 -20.77 -8.04
N LEU A 23 -5.01 -20.16 -7.66
CA LEU A 23 -4.76 -18.73 -7.78
C LEU A 23 -3.93 -18.43 -9.03
N ARG A 24 -4.26 -17.34 -9.70
CA ARG A 24 -3.46 -16.85 -10.83
C ARG A 24 -2.19 -16.17 -10.36
N HIS A 25 -1.12 -16.26 -11.16
CA HIS A 25 0.17 -15.67 -10.81
C HIS A 25 0.87 -14.98 -11.98
N SER A 26 1.74 -14.03 -11.66
CA SER A 26 2.57 -13.27 -12.62
C SER A 26 4.05 -13.68 -12.60
N TRP A 27 4.37 -14.83 -12.00
CA TRP A 27 5.75 -15.30 -11.89
C TRP A 27 6.42 -15.44 -13.26
N GLY A 28 7.59 -14.82 -13.42
CA GLY A 28 8.32 -14.78 -14.68
C GLY A 28 7.81 -13.75 -15.69
N LEU A 29 6.66 -13.11 -15.44
CA LEU A 29 6.14 -12.00 -16.25
C LEU A 29 6.68 -10.64 -15.78
N LEU A 30 6.72 -10.43 -14.46
CA LEU A 30 7.27 -9.22 -13.85
C LEU A 30 8.69 -9.45 -13.33
N ASP A 31 9.45 -8.36 -13.19
CA ASP A 31 10.76 -8.40 -12.53
C ASP A 31 10.59 -8.94 -11.11
N SER A 32 11.38 -9.94 -10.73
CA SER A 32 11.23 -10.63 -9.44
C SER A 32 11.46 -9.71 -8.23
N ASN A 33 12.24 -8.64 -8.38
CA ASN A 33 12.59 -7.73 -7.30
C ASN A 33 11.77 -6.44 -7.32
N LEU A 34 11.12 -6.09 -8.43
CA LEU A 34 10.27 -4.89 -8.53
C LEU A 34 8.77 -5.19 -8.60
N GLY A 35 8.39 -6.42 -9.00
CA GLY A 35 7.00 -6.84 -9.11
C GLY A 35 6.19 -5.86 -9.97
N SER A 36 5.03 -5.43 -9.45
CA SER A 36 4.10 -4.51 -10.11
C SER A 36 4.69 -3.13 -10.40
N LEU A 37 5.75 -2.70 -9.70
CA LEU A 37 6.45 -1.44 -10.05
C LEU A 37 7.07 -1.49 -11.45
N THR A 38 7.19 -2.67 -12.06
CA THR A 38 7.58 -2.84 -13.47
C THR A 38 6.60 -2.13 -14.43
N PHE A 39 5.33 -1.96 -14.05
CA PHE A 39 4.35 -1.24 -14.86
C PHE A 39 4.67 0.25 -15.00
N LEU A 40 5.42 0.82 -14.05
CA LEU A 40 5.78 2.23 -13.99
C LEU A 40 7.08 2.48 -14.76
N SER A 41 6.95 3.06 -15.95
CA SER A 41 8.08 3.43 -16.80
C SER A 41 8.67 4.79 -16.40
N PRO A 42 9.92 5.09 -16.81
CA PRO A 42 10.49 6.42 -16.64
C PRO A 42 9.68 7.54 -17.30
N LEU A 43 9.01 7.26 -18.43
CA LEU A 43 8.19 8.26 -19.12
C LEU A 43 6.91 8.57 -18.35
N ASP A 44 6.34 7.59 -17.65
CA ASP A 44 5.17 7.80 -16.80
C ASP A 44 5.52 8.75 -15.63
N LEU A 45 6.73 8.62 -15.07
CA LEU A 45 7.23 9.56 -14.06
C LEU A 45 7.41 10.98 -14.64
N VAL A 46 7.97 11.10 -15.85
CA VAL A 46 8.07 12.41 -16.52
C VAL A 46 6.68 13.02 -16.72
N ALA A 47 5.72 12.25 -17.24
CA ALA A 47 4.34 12.70 -17.42
C ALA A 47 3.70 13.13 -16.09
N ALA A 48 3.82 12.30 -15.04
CA ALA A 48 3.32 12.62 -13.70
C ALA A 48 3.90 13.93 -13.14
N SER A 49 5.19 14.18 -13.38
CA SER A 49 5.85 15.41 -12.91
C SER A 49 5.28 16.69 -13.52
N THR A 50 4.67 16.61 -14.72
CA THR A 50 4.01 17.76 -15.35
C THR A 50 2.68 18.14 -14.70
N GLY A 51 2.11 17.24 -13.89
CA GLY A 51 0.87 17.47 -13.14
C GLY A 51 1.06 18.31 -11.87
N VAL A 52 2.31 18.59 -11.48
CA VAL A 52 2.65 19.43 -10.32
C VAL A 52 2.43 20.90 -10.68
N THR A 53 1.30 21.47 -10.26
CA THR A 53 0.90 22.86 -10.58
C THR A 53 0.67 23.72 -9.35
N GLU A 54 0.37 23.12 -8.19
CA GLU A 54 0.09 23.88 -6.97
C GLU A 54 1.37 24.17 -6.18
N GLY A 55 2.41 23.34 -6.34
CA GLY A 55 3.66 23.46 -5.60
C GLY A 55 3.51 23.05 -4.13
N GLU A 56 2.52 22.21 -3.83
CA GLU A 56 2.21 21.76 -2.47
C GLU A 56 2.69 20.32 -2.26
N ALA A 57 3.54 20.12 -1.24
CA ALA A 57 3.91 18.78 -0.79
C ALA A 57 3.07 18.39 0.44
N ILE A 58 2.36 17.27 0.34
CA ILE A 58 1.52 16.71 1.40
C ILE A 58 2.14 15.39 1.86
N PRO A 59 2.76 15.36 3.06
CA PRO A 59 3.25 14.11 3.65
C PRO A 59 2.08 13.14 3.88
N LEU A 60 2.31 11.86 3.57
CA LEU A 60 1.30 10.80 3.72
C LEU A 60 1.65 9.84 4.86
N ASN A 61 2.49 10.26 5.80
CA ASN A 61 2.95 9.44 6.91
C ASN A 61 2.22 9.85 8.18
N ILE A 62 1.72 8.88 8.93
CA ILE A 62 1.29 9.11 10.31
C ILE A 62 2.52 9.32 11.20
N SER A 63 2.36 10.07 12.29
CA SER A 63 3.39 10.17 13.32
C SER A 63 3.72 8.80 13.89
N LEU A 64 5.01 8.53 14.09
CA LEU A 64 5.44 7.34 14.83
C LEU A 64 4.81 7.36 16.22
N GLY A 65 4.26 6.22 16.65
CA GLY A 65 3.54 6.09 17.91
C GLY A 65 2.08 6.55 17.86
N LEU A 66 1.54 6.97 16.70
CA LEU A 66 0.09 7.17 16.59
C LEU A 66 -0.66 5.88 16.89
N ILE A 67 -0.25 4.76 16.30
CA ILE A 67 -0.82 3.44 16.54
C ILE A 67 -0.22 2.89 17.83
N ASP A 68 -1.00 2.96 18.89
CA ASP A 68 -0.65 2.52 20.24
C ASP A 68 -1.91 2.00 20.97
N PRO A 69 -1.95 0.71 21.36
CA PRO A 69 -0.89 -0.29 21.23
C PRO A 69 -0.59 -0.70 19.76
N PRO A 70 0.64 -1.15 19.45
CA PRO A 70 0.94 -1.70 18.13
C PRO A 70 0.02 -2.87 17.77
N MET A 71 -0.42 -2.91 16.52
CA MET A 71 -1.32 -3.95 16.03
C MET A 71 -0.62 -5.30 15.84
N PHE A 72 -1.41 -6.37 15.77
CA PHE A 72 -0.98 -7.74 15.47
C PHE A 72 0.13 -8.29 16.39
N GLY A 73 0.13 -7.86 17.66
CA GLY A 73 1.08 -8.32 18.67
C GLY A 73 2.52 -7.84 18.45
N ARG A 74 2.72 -6.81 17.61
CA ARG A 74 4.03 -6.20 17.39
C ARG A 74 4.56 -5.56 18.68
N VAL A 75 5.87 -5.56 18.84
CA VAL A 75 6.53 -4.91 19.99
C VAL A 75 6.41 -3.40 19.85
N ALA A 76 6.15 -2.72 20.97
CA ALA A 76 6.14 -1.26 21.02
C ALA A 76 7.56 -0.73 20.80
N TRP A 77 7.68 0.20 19.87
CA TRP A 77 8.91 0.95 19.65
C TRP A 77 9.14 1.94 20.78
N LYS A 78 10.38 2.40 20.93
CA LYS A 78 10.76 3.40 21.93
C LYS A 78 11.61 4.49 21.28
N HIS A 79 11.26 5.74 21.57
CA HIS A 79 12.06 6.92 21.26
C HIS A 79 12.82 7.37 22.50
N THR A 80 14.13 7.51 22.41
CA THR A 80 14.95 8.15 23.45
C THR A 80 15.74 9.29 22.83
N VAL A 81 15.72 10.46 23.46
CA VAL A 81 16.63 11.57 23.12
C VAL A 81 17.78 11.53 24.11
N GLU A 82 18.99 11.30 23.62
CA GLU A 82 20.20 11.20 24.43
C GLU A 82 21.05 12.45 24.29
N ALA A 83 21.57 12.97 25.40
CA ALA A 83 22.53 14.06 25.37
C ALA A 83 23.95 13.48 25.21
N ALA A 84 24.53 13.62 24.02
CA ALA A 84 25.93 13.27 23.80
C ALA A 84 26.87 14.20 24.59
N ASP A 85 26.51 15.49 24.69
CA ASP A 85 27.11 16.48 25.58
C ASP A 85 26.12 17.61 25.92
N ARG A 86 26.58 18.69 26.58
CA ARG A 86 25.73 19.83 27.00
C ARG A 86 25.04 20.59 25.85
N ASN A 87 25.51 20.45 24.62
CA ASN A 87 25.06 21.17 23.42
C ASN A 87 24.62 20.24 22.29
N THR A 88 24.73 18.92 22.45
CA THR A 88 24.52 17.93 21.38
C THR A 88 23.58 16.85 21.86
N PHE A 89 22.54 16.57 21.06
CA PHE A 89 21.55 15.53 21.33
C PHE A 89 21.43 14.61 20.12
N GLU A 90 21.13 13.34 20.38
CA GLU A 90 20.90 12.30 19.37
C GLU A 90 19.60 11.56 19.66
N ASP A 91 18.98 11.02 18.61
CA ASP A 91 17.79 10.19 18.70
C ASP A 91 18.17 8.71 18.63
N VAL A 92 17.61 7.92 19.54
CA VAL A 92 17.63 6.45 19.49
C VAL A 92 16.22 5.94 19.28
N LEU A 93 16.03 5.16 18.21
CA LEU A 93 14.78 4.47 17.88
C LEU A 93 14.98 2.96 18.13
N ASP A 94 14.47 2.47 19.24
CA ASP A 94 14.58 1.05 19.63
C ASP A 94 13.32 0.27 19.27
N ASN A 95 13.48 -0.99 18.86
CA ASN A 95 12.39 -1.93 18.53
C ASN A 95 11.39 -1.39 17.51
N TYR A 96 11.82 -0.48 16.63
CA TYR A 96 10.93 0.04 15.60
C TYR A 96 10.66 -1.03 14.54
N ASN A 97 9.43 -1.54 14.55
CA ASN A 97 8.90 -2.38 13.49
C ASN A 97 8.29 -1.46 12.42
N PRO A 98 8.80 -1.44 11.16
CA PRO A 98 8.25 -0.62 10.10
C PRO A 98 6.76 -0.84 9.85
N GLN A 99 6.27 -2.06 10.11
CA GLN A 99 4.87 -2.42 9.93
C GLN A 99 3.95 -1.83 11.02
N SER A 100 4.49 -1.18 12.05
CA SER A 100 3.67 -0.56 13.10
C SER A 100 3.26 0.88 12.80
N SER A 101 3.53 1.38 11.58
CA SER A 101 3.20 2.75 11.17
C SER A 101 2.90 2.81 9.66
N SER A 102 2.88 3.99 9.05
CA SER A 102 2.82 4.09 7.58
C SER A 102 3.99 3.32 6.99
N GLN A 103 3.71 2.35 6.12
CA GLN A 103 4.70 1.34 5.71
C GLN A 103 4.62 0.98 4.23
N TRP A 104 5.65 0.27 3.77
CA TRP A 104 5.68 -0.53 2.56
C TRP A 104 5.92 -2.00 2.92
N ASP A 105 5.13 -2.88 2.31
CA ASP A 105 5.36 -4.33 2.36
C ASP A 105 6.07 -4.81 1.11
N GLY A 106 7.22 -5.46 1.32
CA GLY A 106 8.00 -6.12 0.28
C GLY A 106 7.59 -7.57 0.08
N PHE A 107 8.15 -8.20 -0.95
CA PHE A 107 7.71 -9.53 -1.40
C PHE A 107 8.12 -10.70 -0.48
N ARG A 108 8.94 -10.44 0.56
CA ARG A 108 9.21 -11.38 1.66
C ARG A 108 8.21 -11.29 2.82
N HIS A 109 7.30 -10.32 2.81
CA HIS A 109 6.40 -10.09 3.95
C HIS A 109 5.42 -11.26 4.17
N VAL A 110 4.76 -11.71 3.10
CA VAL A 110 3.75 -12.78 3.15
C VAL A 110 3.98 -13.78 2.03
N ARG A 111 3.90 -15.08 2.36
CA ARG A 111 3.85 -16.17 1.38
C ARG A 111 2.43 -16.67 1.13
N ALA A 112 2.17 -17.13 -0.09
CA ALA A 112 0.95 -17.83 -0.46
C ALA A 112 1.01 -19.29 0.00
N ARG A 113 0.94 -19.51 1.32
CA ARG A 113 0.99 -20.86 1.93
C ARG A 113 2.16 -21.69 1.33
N GLU A 114 1.91 -22.92 0.91
CA GLU A 114 2.91 -23.84 0.37
C GLU A 114 3.54 -23.34 -0.95
N ALA A 115 2.83 -22.51 -1.72
CA ALA A 115 3.29 -21.99 -3.02
C ALA A 115 4.48 -21.02 -2.92
N GLY A 116 4.73 -20.44 -1.73
CA GLY A 116 5.91 -19.62 -1.48
C GLY A 116 5.70 -18.12 -1.60
N PHE A 117 6.80 -17.38 -1.64
CA PHE A 117 6.87 -15.94 -1.86
C PHE A 117 6.80 -15.61 -3.36
N PHE A 118 6.91 -14.33 -3.69
CA PHE A 118 6.86 -13.90 -5.09
C PHE A 118 7.90 -14.62 -5.96
N GLY A 119 7.48 -15.06 -7.15
CA GLY A 119 8.29 -15.90 -8.03
C GLY A 119 8.28 -17.40 -7.68
N GLY A 120 7.43 -17.85 -6.75
CA GLY A 120 7.35 -19.25 -6.32
C GLY A 120 8.51 -19.67 -5.41
N ILE A 121 9.17 -18.72 -4.76
CA ILE A 121 10.32 -18.98 -3.88
C ILE A 121 9.80 -19.58 -2.57
N THR A 122 10.05 -20.85 -2.34
CA THR A 122 9.61 -21.57 -1.12
C THR A 122 10.64 -21.55 0.00
N GLU A 123 11.92 -21.39 -0.36
CA GLU A 123 13.07 -21.36 0.53
C GLU A 123 14.10 -20.34 0.03
N PHE A 124 14.76 -19.65 0.96
CA PHE A 124 15.89 -18.78 0.66
C PHE A 124 17.19 -19.51 1.01
N ALA A 125 18.23 -19.33 0.19
CA ALA A 125 19.55 -19.86 0.51
C ALA A 125 20.07 -19.25 1.82
N GLU A 126 20.91 -19.99 2.55
CA GLU A 126 21.55 -19.47 3.77
C GLU A 126 22.34 -18.20 3.45
N GLY A 127 22.06 -17.12 4.19
CA GLY A 127 22.69 -15.81 3.97
C GLY A 127 22.13 -14.99 2.82
N ASP A 128 21.03 -15.40 2.18
CA ASP A 128 20.40 -14.63 1.10
C ASP A 128 19.72 -13.35 1.63
N ILE A 129 20.40 -12.23 1.44
CA ILE A 129 19.91 -10.88 1.73
C ILE A 129 19.39 -10.13 0.49
N GLU A 130 19.53 -10.72 -0.71
CA GLU A 130 19.24 -10.02 -1.97
C GLU A 130 17.85 -10.36 -2.48
N SER A 131 17.48 -11.63 -2.61
CA SER A 131 16.24 -12.01 -3.31
C SER A 131 15.01 -11.38 -2.66
N LEU A 132 14.17 -10.64 -3.39
CA LEU A 132 12.94 -10.05 -2.82
C LEU A 132 13.16 -9.02 -1.68
N SER A 133 14.38 -8.52 -1.49
CA SER A 133 14.66 -7.50 -0.48
C SER A 133 13.95 -6.18 -0.83
N ILE A 134 13.43 -5.50 0.20
CA ILE A 134 12.89 -4.13 0.09
C ILE A 134 13.95 -3.13 -0.41
N GLU A 135 15.24 -3.46 -0.28
CA GLU A 135 16.31 -2.61 -0.79
C GLU A 135 16.21 -2.40 -2.32
N HIS A 136 15.67 -3.35 -3.08
CA HIS A 136 15.46 -3.16 -4.52
C HIS A 136 14.46 -2.05 -4.80
N LEU A 137 13.40 -1.96 -3.99
CA LEU A 137 12.40 -0.89 -4.07
C LEU A 137 13.00 0.44 -3.62
N ALA A 138 13.85 0.44 -2.59
CA ALA A 138 14.60 1.62 -2.16
C ALA A 138 15.55 2.15 -3.26
N ARG A 139 16.31 1.27 -3.91
CA ARG A 139 17.25 1.61 -5.00
C ARG A 139 16.52 2.13 -6.24
N ARG A 140 15.35 1.57 -6.57
CA ARG A 140 14.52 2.01 -7.69
C ARG A 140 13.77 3.32 -7.38
N GLY A 141 13.39 3.52 -6.12
CA GLY A 141 12.44 4.54 -5.69
C GLY A 141 11.01 4.24 -6.14
N ILE A 142 10.03 4.72 -5.36
CA ILE A 142 8.61 4.62 -5.72
C ILE A 142 8.15 6.03 -6.08
N ALA A 143 8.19 6.36 -7.36
CA ALA A 143 7.82 7.69 -7.83
C ALA A 143 7.11 7.61 -9.18
N GLY A 144 5.94 8.24 -9.28
CA GLY A 144 5.13 8.28 -10.50
C GLY A 144 3.77 8.94 -10.24
N ARG A 145 2.80 8.67 -11.11
CA ARG A 145 1.44 9.20 -10.96
C ARG A 145 0.74 8.51 -9.80
N GLY A 146 0.39 9.27 -8.78
CA GLY A 146 -0.53 8.86 -7.73
C GLY A 146 -1.96 9.21 -8.12
N VAL A 147 -2.90 8.34 -7.76
CA VAL A 147 -4.35 8.60 -7.88
C VAL A 147 -5.00 8.33 -6.55
N LEU A 148 -5.77 9.29 -6.03
CA LEU A 148 -6.60 9.10 -4.85
C LEU A 148 -8.02 8.69 -5.26
N LEU A 149 -8.51 7.58 -4.73
CA LEU A 149 -9.94 7.25 -4.67
C LEU A 149 -10.44 7.47 -3.23
N ASP A 150 -11.17 8.57 -3.01
CA ASP A 150 -11.75 8.90 -1.70
C ASP A 150 -13.08 8.18 -1.48
N VAL A 151 -13.02 6.87 -1.23
CA VAL A 151 -14.19 6.01 -1.03
C VAL A 151 -15.02 6.50 0.16
N ALA A 152 -14.37 6.80 1.28
CA ALA A 152 -15.05 7.28 2.48
C ALA A 152 -15.75 8.62 2.25
N GLY A 153 -15.08 9.59 1.63
CA GLY A 153 -15.67 10.90 1.33
C GLY A 153 -16.81 10.83 0.30
N TRP A 154 -16.66 9.98 -0.72
CA TRP A 154 -17.70 9.78 -1.72
C TRP A 154 -18.96 9.15 -1.11
N LEU A 155 -18.82 8.09 -0.31
CA LEU A 155 -19.93 7.43 0.37
C LEU A 155 -20.64 8.36 1.38
N ASP A 156 -19.88 9.18 2.12
CA ASP A 156 -20.43 10.19 3.01
C ASP A 156 -21.28 11.23 2.25
N SER A 157 -20.77 11.74 1.12
CA SER A 157 -21.50 12.70 0.26
C SER A 157 -22.82 12.16 -0.29
N ARG A 158 -22.97 10.83 -0.34
CA ARG A 158 -24.17 10.11 -0.80
C ARG A 158 -25.16 9.83 0.32
N GLY A 159 -24.83 10.19 1.57
CA GLY A 159 -25.64 9.91 2.75
C GLY A 159 -25.56 8.46 3.23
N THR A 160 -24.53 7.72 2.80
CA THR A 160 -24.28 6.32 3.21
C THR A 160 -22.85 6.19 3.73
N PRO A 161 -22.49 6.89 4.83
CA PRO A 161 -21.11 6.94 5.30
C PRO A 161 -20.58 5.54 5.63
N LEU A 162 -19.32 5.31 5.25
CA LEU A 162 -18.58 4.11 5.58
C LEU A 162 -18.22 4.12 7.07
N ASP A 163 -18.43 3.02 7.78
CA ASP A 163 -17.79 2.82 9.07
C ASP A 163 -16.42 2.17 8.83
N PRO A 164 -15.30 2.87 9.07
CA PRO A 164 -13.97 2.29 8.85
C PRO A 164 -13.65 1.14 9.81
N LEU A 165 -14.39 0.99 10.92
CA LEU A 165 -14.11 0.03 12.00
C LEU A 165 -15.06 -1.18 12.00
N SER A 166 -16.03 -1.23 11.08
CA SER A 166 -17.07 -2.27 11.04
C SER A 166 -16.59 -3.61 10.45
N GLY A 167 -15.59 -3.57 9.57
CA GLY A 167 -15.17 -4.74 8.78
C GLY A 167 -15.98 -4.91 7.50
N ASP A 168 -16.55 -3.81 6.97
CA ASP A 168 -17.27 -3.84 5.71
C ASP A 168 -16.35 -4.20 4.53
N LEU A 169 -16.95 -4.73 3.47
CA LEU A 169 -16.27 -5.16 2.25
C LEU A 169 -16.48 -4.09 1.16
N VAL A 170 -15.40 -3.42 0.76
CA VAL A 170 -15.42 -2.47 -0.36
C VAL A 170 -15.19 -3.25 -1.65
N GLU A 171 -16.18 -3.23 -2.53
CA GLU A 171 -16.16 -3.93 -3.82
C GLU A 171 -15.35 -3.17 -4.88
N ALA A 172 -14.79 -3.88 -5.85
CA ALA A 172 -14.09 -3.28 -7.00
C ALA A 172 -14.98 -2.28 -7.76
N SER A 173 -16.28 -2.60 -7.91
CA SER A 173 -17.25 -1.70 -8.55
C SER A 173 -17.45 -0.40 -7.78
N THR A 174 -17.25 -0.38 -6.47
CA THR A 174 -17.22 0.86 -5.69
C THR A 174 -16.04 1.74 -6.08
N LEU A 175 -14.86 1.15 -6.30
CA LEU A 175 -13.68 1.88 -6.75
C LEU A 175 -13.89 2.49 -8.15
N GLU A 176 -14.51 1.74 -9.06
CA GLU A 176 -14.89 2.23 -10.39
C GLU A 176 -15.85 3.42 -10.32
N MET A 177 -16.91 3.32 -9.51
CA MET A 177 -17.87 4.41 -9.31
C MET A 177 -17.22 5.66 -8.69
N VAL A 178 -16.27 5.49 -7.76
CA VAL A 178 -15.52 6.61 -7.16
C VAL A 178 -14.61 7.26 -8.19
N ALA A 179 -13.89 6.48 -9.00
CA ALA A 179 -13.06 7.00 -10.07
C ALA A 179 -13.88 7.83 -11.08
N GLU A 180 -15.04 7.32 -11.50
CA GLU A 180 -15.98 8.03 -12.37
C GLU A 180 -16.47 9.33 -11.73
N ALA A 181 -16.92 9.28 -10.47
CA ALA A 181 -17.44 10.45 -9.76
C ALA A 181 -16.39 11.54 -9.53
N GLN A 182 -15.12 11.16 -9.34
CA GLN A 182 -13.99 12.08 -9.22
C GLN A 182 -13.44 12.55 -10.57
N GLY A 183 -13.95 12.02 -11.68
CA GLY A 183 -13.49 12.35 -13.03
C GLY A 183 -12.07 11.88 -13.35
N VAL A 184 -11.59 10.81 -12.70
CA VAL A 184 -10.26 10.26 -12.93
C VAL A 184 -10.34 8.93 -13.67
N SER A 185 -9.53 8.79 -14.71
CA SER A 185 -9.25 7.51 -15.35
C SER A 185 -7.92 6.95 -14.81
N LEU A 186 -7.97 5.69 -14.39
CA LEU A 186 -6.78 4.94 -14.01
C LEU A 186 -5.94 4.64 -15.26
N GLN A 187 -4.64 4.68 -15.08
CA GLN A 187 -3.64 4.45 -16.11
C GLN A 187 -2.64 3.42 -15.64
N GLN A 188 -1.96 2.79 -16.60
CA GLN A 188 -0.87 1.89 -16.28
C GLN A 188 0.19 2.59 -15.44
N GLY A 189 0.67 1.90 -14.42
CA GLY A 189 1.73 2.42 -13.55
C GLY A 189 1.23 3.32 -12.43
N ASP A 190 -0.09 3.58 -12.34
CA ASP A 190 -0.65 4.39 -11.26
C ASP A 190 -0.34 3.77 -9.89
N ILE A 191 0.02 4.63 -8.94
CA ILE A 191 0.10 4.34 -7.52
C ILE A 191 -1.27 4.69 -6.93
N LEU A 192 -2.08 3.67 -6.64
CA LEU A 192 -3.48 3.83 -6.28
C LEU A 192 -3.63 4.03 -4.76
N CYS A 193 -3.91 5.24 -4.32
CA CYS A 193 -4.25 5.57 -2.95
C CYS A 193 -5.77 5.46 -2.74
N ILE A 194 -6.22 4.61 -1.81
CA ILE A 194 -7.64 4.40 -1.52
C ILE A 194 -7.89 4.83 -0.08
N ARG A 195 -8.70 5.87 0.10
CA ARG A 195 -9.03 6.38 1.43
C ARG A 195 -10.33 5.75 1.93
N LEU A 196 -10.20 5.03 3.04
CA LEU A 196 -11.27 4.32 3.75
C LEU A 196 -11.63 5.00 5.08
N GLY A 197 -10.80 5.94 5.55
CA GLY A 197 -11.05 6.76 6.74
C GLY A 197 -10.56 6.17 8.06
N TRP A 198 -9.82 5.06 8.04
CA TRP A 198 -9.46 4.32 9.25
C TRP A 198 -8.46 5.09 10.14
N VAL A 199 -7.37 5.61 9.58
CA VAL A 199 -6.41 6.45 10.34
C VAL A 199 -7.10 7.66 10.96
N GLY A 200 -8.01 8.29 10.23
CA GLY A 200 -8.82 9.42 10.72
C GLY A 200 -9.69 9.02 11.92
N ALA A 201 -10.41 7.89 11.82
CA ALA A 201 -11.23 7.37 12.92
C ALA A 201 -10.39 6.97 14.14
N TYR A 202 -9.25 6.31 13.93
CA TYR A 202 -8.36 5.87 15.00
C TYR A 202 -7.81 7.05 15.82
N ARG A 203 -7.48 8.17 15.16
CA ARG A 203 -7.03 9.40 15.83
C ARG A 203 -8.04 9.94 16.85
N LEU A 204 -9.33 9.76 16.58
CA LEU A 204 -10.41 10.26 17.43
C LEU A 204 -10.70 9.34 18.63
N MET A 205 -10.13 8.14 18.67
CA MET A 205 -10.31 7.20 19.77
C MET A 205 -9.57 7.61 21.05
N SER A 206 -10.16 7.29 22.20
CA SER A 206 -9.47 7.30 23.50
C SER A 206 -8.46 6.15 23.61
N ILE A 207 -7.56 6.24 24.60
CA ILE A 207 -6.56 5.19 24.87
C ILE A 207 -7.25 3.85 25.17
N GLU A 208 -8.34 3.88 25.94
CA GLU A 208 -9.12 2.69 26.30
C GLU A 208 -9.77 2.04 25.07
N GLN A 209 -10.29 2.86 24.14
CA GLN A 209 -10.85 2.36 22.88
C GLN A 209 -9.77 1.70 22.01
N ARG A 210 -8.60 2.34 21.88
CA ARG A 210 -7.46 1.80 21.11
C ARG A 210 -6.92 0.48 21.66
N ALA A 211 -6.98 0.30 22.98
CA ALA A 211 -6.58 -0.93 23.64
C ALA A 211 -7.55 -2.10 23.42
N SER A 212 -8.74 -1.85 22.85
CA SER A 212 -9.70 -2.91 22.52
C SER A 212 -9.15 -3.85 21.45
N PRO A 213 -9.19 -5.18 21.65
CA PRO A 213 -8.83 -6.14 20.61
C PRO A 213 -9.63 -5.99 19.32
N GLU A 214 -10.85 -5.44 19.39
CA GLU A 214 -11.71 -5.21 18.23
C GLU A 214 -11.07 -4.28 17.20
N VAL A 215 -10.39 -3.21 17.65
CA VAL A 215 -9.72 -2.25 16.75
C VAL A 215 -8.62 -2.92 15.93
N SER A 216 -7.97 -3.94 16.51
CA SER A 216 -6.91 -4.70 15.82
C SER A 216 -7.43 -5.84 14.94
N GLY A 217 -8.64 -6.32 15.18
CA GLY A 217 -9.22 -7.50 14.53
C GLY A 217 -10.35 -7.20 13.54
N ARG A 218 -10.81 -5.95 13.47
CA ARG A 218 -11.94 -5.55 12.65
C ARG A 218 -11.72 -4.16 12.06
N PHE A 219 -11.71 -4.09 10.74
CA PHE A 219 -11.58 -2.84 9.99
C PHE A 219 -12.05 -3.05 8.57
N THR A 220 -12.70 -2.02 8.04
CA THR A 220 -13.19 -2.00 6.66
C THR A 220 -12.02 -1.91 5.68
N GLY A 221 -12.18 -2.56 4.54
CA GLY A 221 -11.15 -2.64 3.51
C GLY A 221 -11.65 -3.24 2.23
N LEU A 222 -10.75 -3.43 1.28
CA LEU A 222 -11.09 -4.06 0.01
C LEU A 222 -11.55 -5.51 0.21
N ARG A 223 -12.52 -5.94 -0.58
CA ARG A 223 -12.92 -7.35 -0.62
C ARG A 223 -11.83 -8.20 -1.28
N SER A 224 -11.56 -9.37 -0.73
CA SER A 224 -10.44 -10.23 -1.16
C SER A 224 -10.76 -11.15 -2.36
N ASN A 225 -11.81 -10.83 -3.13
CA ASN A 225 -12.33 -11.65 -4.22
C ASN A 225 -11.54 -11.47 -5.54
N GLU A 226 -11.84 -12.30 -6.55
CA GLU A 226 -11.18 -12.21 -7.86
C GLU A 226 -11.47 -10.90 -8.60
N ASP A 227 -12.65 -10.31 -8.42
CA ASP A 227 -13.00 -9.04 -9.09
C ASP A 227 -12.08 -7.90 -8.64
N THR A 228 -11.74 -7.85 -7.35
CA THR A 228 -10.77 -6.87 -6.81
C THR A 228 -9.37 -7.12 -7.37
N VAL A 229 -8.93 -8.38 -7.40
CA VAL A 229 -7.61 -8.74 -7.97
C VAL A 229 -7.53 -8.38 -9.45
N ARG A 230 -8.59 -8.71 -10.20
CA ARG A 230 -8.75 -8.40 -11.62
C ARG A 230 -8.75 -6.92 -11.89
N PHE A 231 -9.50 -6.14 -11.12
CA PHE A 231 -9.55 -4.69 -11.23
C PHE A 231 -8.15 -4.09 -11.08
N LEU A 232 -7.41 -4.46 -10.03
CA LEU A 232 -6.07 -3.95 -9.78
C LEU A 232 -5.07 -4.38 -10.87
N TRP A 233 -5.11 -5.66 -11.27
CA TRP A 233 -4.22 -6.19 -12.30
C TRP A 233 -4.50 -5.59 -13.68
N ASN A 234 -5.77 -5.54 -14.10
CA ASN A 234 -6.17 -5.08 -15.43
C ASN A 234 -5.93 -3.58 -15.63
N ASN A 235 -6.03 -2.78 -14.55
CA ASN A 235 -5.62 -1.37 -14.58
C ASN A 235 -4.09 -1.19 -14.48
N ARG A 236 -3.30 -2.27 -14.36
CA ARG A 236 -1.83 -2.27 -14.25
C ARG A 236 -1.33 -1.36 -13.13
N ILE A 237 -2.01 -1.43 -11.98
CA ILE A 237 -1.66 -0.66 -10.79
C ILE A 237 -0.27 -1.07 -10.32
N ALA A 238 0.62 -0.08 -10.13
CA ALA A 238 2.00 -0.32 -9.72
C ALA A 238 2.12 -0.57 -8.21
N ALA A 239 1.27 0.07 -7.42
CA ALA A 239 1.19 -0.13 -5.97
C ALA A 239 -0.20 0.24 -5.46
N VAL A 240 -0.67 -0.47 -4.43
CA VAL A 240 -1.94 -0.16 -3.75
C VAL A 240 -1.61 0.41 -2.38
N CYS A 241 -2.13 1.60 -2.09
CA CYS A 241 -1.91 2.31 -0.85
C CYS A 241 -3.23 2.57 -0.14
N THR A 242 -3.34 2.25 1.15
CA THR A 242 -4.55 2.54 1.95
C THR A 242 -4.21 3.26 3.26
N ASP A 243 -5.23 3.86 3.85
CA ASP A 243 -5.17 4.42 5.21
C ASP A 243 -5.72 3.45 6.28
N ASN A 244 -5.87 2.17 5.92
CA ASN A 244 -6.25 1.10 6.86
C ASN A 244 -5.05 0.17 7.16
N PRO A 245 -5.20 -0.77 8.12
CA PRO A 245 -4.09 -1.59 8.59
C PRO A 245 -3.65 -2.77 7.71
N ALA A 246 -4.33 -3.06 6.60
CA ALA A 246 -4.12 -4.31 5.87
C ALA A 246 -4.54 -4.28 4.37
N VAL A 247 -4.90 -3.12 3.80
CA VAL A 247 -5.55 -2.98 2.47
C VAL A 247 -6.93 -3.65 2.37
N GLU A 248 -7.01 -4.96 2.57
CA GLU A 248 -8.23 -5.76 2.67
C GLU A 248 -8.99 -5.53 3.97
N SER A 249 -10.25 -5.94 3.97
CA SER A 249 -11.10 -5.94 5.16
C SER A 249 -10.71 -7.06 6.12
N ALA A 250 -10.81 -6.81 7.43
CA ALA A 250 -10.72 -7.82 8.47
C ALA A 250 -12.03 -7.88 9.28
N PRO A 251 -12.56 -9.09 9.58
CA PRO A 251 -11.99 -10.41 9.27
C PRO A 251 -12.16 -10.84 7.80
N GLY A 252 -12.80 -10.02 6.97
CA GLY A 252 -13.05 -10.33 5.57
C GLY A 252 -14.09 -11.45 5.39
N ASN A 253 -14.10 -12.06 4.20
CA ASN A 253 -14.91 -13.24 3.89
C ASN A 253 -14.01 -14.47 3.76
N LEU A 254 -14.32 -15.52 4.52
CA LEU A 254 -13.57 -16.79 4.52
C LEU A 254 -13.49 -17.44 3.13
N GLU A 255 -14.53 -17.30 2.31
CA GLU A 255 -14.57 -17.89 0.96
C GLU A 255 -13.62 -17.19 -0.01
N ASP A 256 -13.43 -15.88 0.15
CA ASP A 256 -12.58 -15.07 -0.72
C ASP A 256 -11.08 -15.30 -0.39
N GLY A 257 -10.78 -15.64 0.85
CA GLY A 257 -9.41 -15.89 1.32
C GLY A 257 -8.72 -14.60 1.75
N SER A 258 -7.49 -14.37 1.28
CA SER A 258 -6.71 -13.18 1.63
C SER A 258 -6.19 -12.48 0.39
N LEU A 259 -6.45 -11.17 0.32
CA LEU A 259 -5.98 -10.31 -0.74
C LEU A 259 -4.46 -10.16 -0.70
N HIS A 260 -3.85 -10.07 0.48
CA HIS A 260 -2.39 -10.11 0.63
C HIS A 260 -1.79 -11.32 -0.07
N ARG A 261 -2.34 -12.51 0.17
CA ARG A 261 -1.84 -13.76 -0.45
C ARG A 261 -2.12 -13.82 -1.95
N ARG A 262 -3.18 -13.18 -2.44
CA ARG A 262 -3.49 -13.09 -3.88
C ARG A 262 -2.62 -12.06 -4.60
N LEU A 263 -2.20 -11.00 -3.92
CA LEU A 263 -1.53 -9.87 -4.57
C LEU A 263 -0.01 -9.89 -4.39
N ILE A 264 0.51 -10.02 -3.17
CA ILE A 264 1.95 -9.92 -2.90
C ILE A 264 2.71 -11.12 -3.50
N PRO A 265 2.52 -12.37 -3.03
CA PRO A 265 3.32 -13.50 -3.52
C PRO A 265 2.85 -14.04 -4.88
N MET A 266 1.59 -13.86 -5.28
CA MET A 266 1.12 -14.40 -6.56
C MET A 266 1.30 -13.39 -7.70
N LEU A 267 1.01 -12.11 -7.48
CA LEU A 267 1.05 -11.08 -8.53
C LEU A 267 2.20 -10.07 -8.39
N GLY A 268 2.96 -10.10 -7.29
CA GLY A 268 4.07 -9.17 -7.07
C GLY A 268 3.61 -7.75 -6.79
N MET A 269 2.41 -7.57 -6.24
CA MET A 269 1.87 -6.24 -5.93
C MET A 269 2.56 -5.65 -4.71
N VAL A 270 2.93 -4.37 -4.78
CA VAL A 270 3.49 -3.61 -3.66
C VAL A 270 2.36 -2.92 -2.87
N PHE A 271 2.38 -3.05 -1.54
CA PHE A 271 1.39 -2.43 -0.64
C PHE A 271 1.98 -1.30 0.17
N GLY A 272 1.22 -0.20 0.26
CA GLY A 272 1.41 0.86 1.24
C GLY A 272 0.25 0.86 2.24
N GLU A 273 0.53 0.80 3.54
CA GLU A 273 -0.53 0.70 4.55
C GLU A 273 -0.40 1.80 5.60
N LEU A 274 -1.51 2.12 6.25
CA LEU A 274 -1.59 3.15 7.29
C LEU A 274 -1.10 4.54 6.82
N LEU A 275 -1.29 4.89 5.54
CA LEU A 275 -0.97 6.23 5.05
C LEU A 275 -1.95 7.27 5.62
N ASP A 276 -1.47 8.49 5.85
CA ASP A 276 -2.33 9.62 6.21
C ASP A 276 -2.93 10.28 4.96
N LEU A 277 -4.06 9.75 4.50
CA LEU A 277 -4.73 10.23 3.28
C LEU A 277 -5.72 11.38 3.54
N ASP A 278 -5.99 11.71 4.80
CA ASP A 278 -6.96 12.74 5.20
C ASP A 278 -6.60 14.15 4.68
N PRO A 279 -5.35 14.65 4.84
CA PRO A 279 -4.97 15.96 4.29
C PRO A 279 -5.03 15.99 2.76
N LEU A 280 -4.58 14.92 2.11
CA LEU A 280 -4.59 14.79 0.66
C LEU A 280 -6.03 14.81 0.12
N ALA A 281 -6.94 14.02 0.69
CA ALA A 281 -8.33 13.98 0.27
C ALA A 281 -9.04 15.32 0.36
N ARG A 282 -8.84 16.05 1.47
CA ARG A 282 -9.36 17.42 1.61
C ARG A 282 -8.82 18.35 0.53
N ARG A 283 -7.52 18.25 0.21
CA ARG A 283 -6.92 19.13 -0.79
C ARG A 283 -7.38 18.77 -2.19
N CYS A 284 -7.39 17.48 -2.57
CA CYS A 284 -7.91 17.00 -3.85
C CYS A 284 -9.36 17.46 -4.08
N ALA A 285 -10.23 17.30 -3.08
CA ALA A 285 -11.62 17.77 -3.14
C ALA A 285 -11.72 19.29 -3.33
N SER A 286 -10.84 20.08 -2.70
CA SER A 286 -10.85 21.55 -2.83
C SER A 286 -10.44 22.05 -4.22
N ILE A 287 -9.58 21.32 -4.93
CA ILE A 287 -9.12 21.69 -6.29
C ILE A 287 -9.84 20.93 -7.40
N GLY A 288 -10.62 19.90 -7.07
CA GLY A 288 -11.30 19.05 -8.06
C GLY A 288 -10.35 18.20 -8.90
N ARG A 289 -9.17 17.86 -8.37
CA ARG A 289 -8.15 17.00 -9.01
C ARG A 289 -7.69 15.94 -8.04
N TYR A 290 -7.67 14.69 -8.47
CA TYR A 290 -7.38 13.53 -7.63
C TYR A 290 -6.16 12.72 -8.10
N ASP A 291 -5.47 13.18 -9.15
CA ASP A 291 -4.15 12.71 -9.53
C ASP A 291 -3.05 13.72 -9.14
N PHE A 292 -1.85 13.20 -8.88
CA PHE A 292 -0.72 13.94 -8.36
C PHE A 292 0.60 13.20 -8.60
N LEU A 293 1.73 13.85 -8.36
CA LEU A 293 3.01 13.16 -8.31
C LEU A 293 3.15 12.50 -6.93
N PHE A 294 3.18 11.17 -6.88
CA PHE A 294 3.47 10.42 -5.67
C PHE A 294 4.98 10.15 -5.61
N VAL A 295 5.58 10.34 -4.43
CA VAL A 295 6.97 10.00 -4.17
C VAL A 295 7.08 9.30 -2.82
N ALA A 296 7.74 8.16 -2.78
CA ALA A 296 8.17 7.49 -1.57
C ALA A 296 9.58 6.93 -1.71
N VAL A 297 10.33 7.01 -0.61
CA VAL A 297 11.72 6.55 -0.54
C VAL A 297 11.84 5.56 0.62
N PRO A 298 11.65 4.25 0.34
CA PRO A 298 11.89 3.20 1.33
C PRO A 298 13.34 3.23 1.87
N LEU A 299 13.53 2.76 3.09
CA LEU A 299 14.85 2.56 3.67
C LEU A 299 15.60 1.44 2.93
N PRO A 300 16.88 1.64 2.57
CA PRO A 300 17.70 0.60 1.95
C PRO A 300 18.17 -0.39 3.01
N ILE A 301 17.30 -1.32 3.40
CA ILE A 301 17.58 -2.35 4.42
C ILE A 301 17.92 -3.66 3.69
N PRO A 302 19.19 -4.08 3.59
CA PRO A 302 19.57 -5.33 2.95
C PRO A 302 18.90 -6.52 3.65
N GLY A 303 18.28 -7.42 2.87
CA GLY A 303 17.49 -8.54 3.40
C GLY A 303 16.17 -8.14 4.07
N GLY A 304 15.87 -6.84 4.17
CA GLY A 304 14.63 -6.33 4.73
C GLY A 304 13.40 -6.75 3.92
N LEU A 305 12.27 -6.92 4.61
CA LEU A 305 10.99 -7.30 4.01
C LEU A 305 10.00 -6.14 3.90
N SER A 306 10.38 -4.97 4.40
CA SER A 306 9.47 -3.85 4.65
C SER A 306 10.24 -2.57 4.92
N SER A 307 9.57 -1.43 4.83
CA SER A 307 10.12 -0.13 5.17
C SER A 307 9.04 0.78 5.74
N PRO A 308 9.36 1.83 6.54
CA PRO A 308 8.47 2.97 6.67
C PRO A 308 8.09 3.50 5.27
N ALA A 309 6.91 4.07 5.15
CA ALA A 309 6.41 4.59 3.88
C ALA A 309 7.31 5.72 3.34
N ASN A 310 7.62 6.70 4.20
CA ASN A 310 8.30 7.95 3.84
C ASN A 310 7.74 8.52 2.52
N ALA A 311 6.41 8.64 2.48
CA ALA A 311 5.64 8.97 1.29
C ALA A 311 5.11 10.40 1.33
N MET A 312 4.98 11.02 0.16
CA MET A 312 4.31 12.30 -0.03
C MET A 312 3.61 12.37 -1.38
N ALA A 313 2.53 13.14 -1.43
CA ALA A 313 1.91 13.61 -2.65
C ALA A 313 2.39 15.03 -2.97
N ILE A 314 2.65 15.32 -4.24
CA ILE A 314 3.04 16.64 -4.71
C ILE A 314 2.00 17.09 -5.75
N LEU A 315 1.30 18.18 -5.44
CA LEU A 315 0.20 18.75 -6.23
C LEU A 315 0.67 19.92 -7.10
#